data_AF-A0A418FI14-F1
#
_entry.id   AF-A0A418FI14-F1
#
_cell.length_a   1.000
_cell.length_b   1.000
_cell.length_c   1.000
_cell.angle_alpha   90.00
_cell.angle_beta   90.00
_cell.angle_gamma   90.00
#
_symmetry.space_group_name_H-M   'P 1'
#
loop_
_entity.id
_entity.type
_entity.pdbx_description
1 polymer ?
#
loop_
_entity_poly.entity_id
_entity_poly.type
_entity_poly.pdbx_seq_one_letter_code
_entity_poly.pdbx_strand_id
1 'polypeptide(L)'
;MFWKNPSALTQVLIVAMVCFTCPGLFNALNSIAAGVADETINYNATALLYACFALFGLFAGGAVNVIGPKYTLFIGTFGYIMYAASLLV
;
A
#
# COMPACT_ATOMS: atom_id res chain seq x y z
N MET A 1 1.76 32.17 -5.57
CA MET A 1 1.54 30.85 -6.20
C MET A 1 2.30 29.78 -5.40
N PHE A 2 1.84 29.52 -4.16
CA PHE A 2 2.51 28.63 -3.18
C PHE A 2 2.30 27.13 -3.44
N TRP A 3 1.59 26.78 -4.51
CA TRP A 3 1.34 25.39 -4.93
C TRP A 3 2.42 24.81 -5.84
N LYS A 4 3.41 25.60 -6.26
CA LYS A 4 4.25 25.20 -7.40
C LYS A 4 5.42 24.28 -7.05
N ASN A 5 5.95 24.26 -5.82
CA ASN A 5 7.03 23.33 -5.42
C ASN A 5 7.15 23.21 -3.89
N PRO A 6 6.64 22.13 -3.23
CA PRO A 6 7.19 21.79 -1.92
C PRO A 6 8.65 21.38 -2.15
N SER A 7 9.56 21.93 -1.36
CA SER A 7 10.99 21.57 -1.35
C SER A 7 11.16 20.06 -1.48
N ALA A 8 12.17 19.60 -2.23
CA ALA A 8 12.47 18.17 -2.38
C ALA A 8 12.52 17.46 -1.01
N LEU A 9 13.00 18.17 0.01
CA LEU A 9 13.05 17.72 1.40
C LEU A 9 11.64 17.49 1.98
N THR A 10 10.69 18.39 1.73
CA THR A 10 9.29 18.22 2.15
C THR A 10 8.63 17.03 1.45
N GLN A 11 8.91 16.80 0.16
CA GLN A 11 8.35 15.64 -0.56
C GLN A 11 8.89 14.32 0.00
N VAL A 12 10.19 14.25 0.26
CA VAL A 12 10.84 13.08 0.86
C VAL A 12 10.31 12.83 2.27
N LEU A 13 10.14 13.87 3.09
CA LEU A 13 9.58 13.72 4.44
C LEU A 13 8.15 13.18 4.42
N ILE A 14 7.30 13.63 3.48
CA ILE A 14 5.93 13.11 3.33
C ILE A 14 5.97 11.62 2.94
N VAL A 15 6.79 11.25 1.95
CA VAL A 15 6.92 9.86 1.53
C VAL A 15 7.47 8.99 2.66
N ALA A 16 8.47 9.46 3.40
CA ALA A 16 9.03 8.75 4.56
C ALA A 16 7.98 8.50 5.65
N MET A 17 7.13 9.49 5.96
CA MET A 17 6.02 9.34 6.90
C MET A 17 4.99 8.29 6.43
N VAL A 18 4.66 8.28 5.14
CA VAL A 18 3.74 7.27 4.57
C VAL A 18 4.37 5.88 4.61
N CYS A 19 5.63 5.73 4.23
CA CYS A 19 6.34 4.45 4.32
C CYS A 19 6.47 3.96 5.76
N PHE A 20 6.65 4.87 6.73
CA PHE A 20 6.71 4.53 8.15
C PHE A 20 5.36 4.03 8.69
N THR A 21 4.25 4.61 8.24
CA THR A 21 2.89 4.25 8.71
C THR A 21 2.32 3.02 8.01
N CYS A 22 2.77 2.68 6.80
CA CYS A 22 2.35 1.49 6.05
C CYS A 22 2.46 0.16 6.83
N PRO A 23 3.61 -0.22 7.42
CA PRO A 23 3.72 -1.51 8.13
C PRO A 23 2.83 -1.55 9.38
N GLY A 24 2.66 -0.43 10.08
CA GLY A 24 1.76 -0.35 11.24
C GLY A 24 0.30 -0.61 10.87
N LEU A 25 -0.16 -0.02 9.77
CA LEU A 25 -1.53 -0.22 9.28
C LEU A 25 -1.74 -1.66 8.78
N PHE A 26 -0.79 -2.22 8.03
CA PHE A 26 -0.87 -3.62 7.58
C PHE A 26 -0.96 -4.60 8.75
N ASN A 27 -0.13 -4.43 9.78
CA ASN A 27 -0.16 -5.27 10.97
C ASN A 27 -1.49 -5.13 11.73
N ALA A 28 -2.01 -3.91 11.89
CA ALA A 28 -3.29 -3.69 12.54
C ALA A 28 -4.46 -4.36 11.81
N LEU A 29 -4.50 -4.26 10.47
CA LEU A 29 -5.52 -4.91 9.65
C LEU A 29 -5.44 -6.43 9.73
N ASN A 30 -4.23 -7.02 9.68
CA ASN A 30 -4.06 -8.46 9.85
C ASN A 30 -4.50 -8.94 11.25
N SER A 31 -4.26 -8.15 12.30
CA SER A 31 -4.75 -8.47 13.65
C SER A 31 -6.28 -8.47 13.75
N ILE A 32 -6.98 -7.65 12.96
CA ILE A 32 -8.45 -7.70 12.85
C ILE A 32 -8.88 -8.96 12.08
N ALA A 33 -8.18 -9.30 11.00
CA ALA A 33 -8.42 -10.47 10.16
C ALA A 33 -8.14 -11.82 10.86
N ALA A 34 -7.36 -11.83 11.95
CA ALA A 34 -6.99 -13.03 12.68
C ALA A 34 -8.18 -13.79 13.31
N GLY A 35 -9.41 -13.25 13.24
CA GLY A 35 -10.65 -13.93 13.60
C GLY A 35 -11.25 -14.84 12.51
N VAL A 36 -10.68 -14.88 11.31
CA VAL A 36 -11.14 -15.78 10.23
C VAL A 36 -10.78 -17.23 10.60
N ALA A 37 -11.80 -18.03 10.91
CA ALA A 37 -11.66 -19.37 11.47
C ALA A 37 -11.18 -20.46 10.48
N ASP A 38 -11.12 -20.16 9.18
CA ASP A 38 -10.68 -21.11 8.15
C ASP A 38 -9.23 -20.85 7.74
N GLU A 39 -8.33 -21.75 8.13
CA GLU A 39 -6.90 -21.69 7.82
C GLU A 39 -6.64 -21.68 6.31
N THR A 40 -7.45 -22.39 5.52
CA THR A 40 -7.25 -22.53 4.07
C THR A 40 -7.41 -21.19 3.35
N ILE A 41 -8.41 -20.40 3.77
CA ILE A 41 -8.68 -19.07 3.22
C ILE A 41 -7.53 -18.13 3.58
N ASN A 42 -7.02 -18.19 4.81
CA ASN A 42 -5.91 -17.37 5.28
C ASN A 42 -4.60 -17.62 4.49
N TYR A 43 -4.27 -18.90 4.26
CA TYR A 43 -3.10 -19.27 3.46
C TYR A 43 -3.22 -18.79 2.01
N ASN A 44 -4.38 -18.99 1.37
CA ASN A 44 -4.61 -18.56 0.00
C ASN A 44 -4.59 -17.02 -0.14
N ALA A 45 -5.18 -16.30 0.81
CA ALA A 45 -5.17 -14.83 0.83
C ALA A 45 -3.74 -14.28 0.94
N THR A 46 -2.94 -14.85 1.84
CA THR A 46 -1.52 -14.47 2.01
C THR A 46 -0.70 -14.75 0.75
N ALA A 47 -0.89 -15.93 0.14
CA ALA A 47 -0.21 -16.29 -1.10
C ALA A 47 -0.58 -15.34 -2.26
N LEU A 48 -1.86 -14.98 -2.39
CA LEU A 48 -2.33 -14.05 -3.41
C LEU A 48 -1.75 -12.64 -3.19
N LEU A 49 -1.71 -12.17 -1.93
CA LEU A 49 -1.13 -10.87 -1.58
C LEU A 49 0.35 -10.80 -1.98
N TYR A 50 1.14 -11.83 -1.68
CA TYR A 50 2.53 -11.90 -2.10
C TYR A 50 2.70 -12.03 -3.62
N ALA A 51 1.82 -12.77 -4.31
CA ALA A 51 1.84 -12.84 -5.77
C ALA A 51 1.57 -11.47 -6.41
N CYS A 52 0.60 -10.72 -5.90
CA CYS A 52 0.37 -9.34 -6.31
C CYS A 52 1.58 -8.45 -6.04
N PHE A 53 2.20 -8.55 -4.86
CA PHE A 53 3.43 -7.80 -4.54
C PHE A 53 4.58 -8.11 -5.51
N ALA A 54 4.76 -9.36 -5.90
CA ALA A 54 5.79 -9.73 -6.88
C ALA A 54 5.51 -9.09 -8.26
N LEU A 55 4.26 -9.16 -8.73
CA LEU A 55 3.85 -8.57 -10.00
C LEU A 55 4.00 -7.04 -9.98
N PHE A 56 3.39 -6.36 -9.01
CA PHE A 56 3.46 -4.92 -8.91
C PHE A 56 4.88 -4.43 -8.61
N GLY A 57 5.67 -5.17 -7.82
CA GLY A 57 7.08 -4.84 -7.56
C GLY A 57 7.95 -4.80 -8.82
N LEU A 58 7.68 -5.69 -9.79
CA LEU A 58 8.39 -5.71 -11.07
C LEU A 58 8.11 -4.45 -11.91
N PHE A 59 6.86 -3.98 -11.93
CA PHE A 59 6.43 -2.87 -12.81
C PHE A 59 6.38 -1.50 -12.11
N ALA A 60 6.35 -1.46 -10.78
CA ALA A 60 6.16 -0.23 -10.01
C ALA A 60 7.26 0.80 -10.25
N GLY A 61 8.53 0.37 -10.34
CA GLY A 61 9.65 1.30 -10.59
C GLY A 61 9.51 2.03 -11.93
N GLY A 62 9.11 1.31 -12.99
CA GLY A 62 8.83 1.89 -14.30
C GLY A 62 7.62 2.83 -14.26
N ALA A 63 6.53 2.41 -13.62
CA ALA A 63 5.32 3.20 -13.49
C ALA A 63 5.54 4.52 -12.73
N VAL A 64 6.30 4.49 -11.62
CA VAL A 64 6.62 5.69 -10.82
C VAL A 64 7.41 6.71 -11.65
N ASN A 65 8.35 6.26 -12.48
CA ASN A 65 9.15 7.15 -13.32
C ASN A 65 8.34 7.82 -14.45
N VAL A 66 7.27 7.18 -14.94
CA VAL A 66 6.42 7.73 -16.01
C VAL A 66 5.31 8.63 -15.48
N ILE A 67 4.63 8.22 -14.42
CA ILE A 67 3.42 8.90 -13.89
C ILE A 67 3.81 9.95 -12.82
N GLY A 68 4.94 9.73 -12.14
CA GLY A 68 5.42 10.55 -11.05
C GLY A 68 4.94 10.08 -9.66
N PRO A 69 5.71 10.38 -8.60
CA PRO A 69 5.50 9.82 -7.27
C PRO A 69 4.19 10.26 -6.62
N LYS A 70 3.72 11.48 -6.86
CA LYS A 70 2.48 12.00 -6.24
C LYS A 70 1.23 11.19 -6.64
N TYR A 71 1.05 10.97 -7.93
CA TYR A 71 -0.10 10.22 -8.44
C TYR A 71 0.03 8.72 -8.17
N THR A 72 1.25 8.18 -8.24
CA THR A 72 1.48 6.76 -7.93
C THR A 72 1.17 6.45 -6.47
N LEU A 73 1.53 7.36 -5.55
CA LEU A 73 1.20 7.23 -4.13
C LEU A 73 -0.34 7.26 -3.90
N PHE A 74 -1.04 8.16 -4.58
CA PHE A 74 -2.50 8.27 -4.49
C PHE A 74 -3.19 7.00 -4.99
N ILE A 75 -2.80 6.49 -6.16
CA ILE A 75 -3.37 5.27 -6.75
C ILE A 75 -3.05 4.05 -5.88
N GLY A 76 -1.82 3.93 -5.36
CA GLY A 76 -1.43 2.83 -4.48
C GLY A 76 -2.25 2.74 -3.19
N THR A 77 -2.74 3.88 -2.68
CA THR A 77 -3.54 3.91 -1.44
C THR A 77 -4.90 3.21 -1.61
N PHE A 78 -5.47 3.15 -2.82
CA PHE A 78 -6.73 2.44 -3.06
C PHE A 78 -6.63 0.93 -2.80
N GLY A 79 -5.45 0.32 -2.97
CA GLY A 79 -5.23 -1.09 -2.65
C GLY A 79 -5.49 -1.40 -1.17
N TYR A 80 -5.12 -0.48 -0.27
CA TYR A 80 -5.40 -0.61 1.15
C TYR A 80 -6.89 -0.45 1.48
N ILE A 81 -7.64 0.36 0.72
CA ILE A 81 -9.09 0.48 0.88
C ILE A 81 -9.77 -0.84 0.52
N MET A 82 -9.38 -1.46 -0.60
CA MET A 82 -9.89 -2.79 -0.97
C MET A 82 -9.50 -3.86 0.03
N TYR A 83 -8.26 -3.84 0.52
CA TYR A 83 -7.82 -4.79 1.55
C TYR A 83 -8.65 -4.65 2.83
N ALA A 84 -8.81 -3.44 3.36
CA ALA A 84 -9.62 -3.19 4.55
C ALA A 84 -11.11 -3.57 4.36
N ALA A 85 -11.69 -3.31 3.18
CA ALA A 85 -13.06 -3.70 2.86
C ALA A 85 -13.25 -5.22 2.84
N SER A 86 -12.28 -5.96 2.29
CA SER A 86 -12.29 -7.43 2.25
C SER A 86 -12.16 -8.08 3.62
N LEU A 87 -11.69 -7.35 4.63
CA LEU A 87 -11.59 -7.85 6.01
C LEU A 87 -12.86 -7.58 6.83
N LEU A 88 -13.70 -6.65 6.38
CA LEU A 88 -14.96 -6.29 7.04
C LEU A 88 -16.14 -7.17 6.58
N VAL A 89 -16.07 -7.70 5.36
CA VAL A 89 -17.03 -8.65 4.77
C VAL A 89 -16.60 -10.07 5.11
#